data_AF-A0A166EZJ5-F1
#
_entry.id   AF-A0A166EZJ5-F1
#
_cell.length_a   1.000
_cell.length_b   1.000
_cell.length_c   1.000
_cell.angle_alpha   90.00
_cell.angle_beta   90.00
_cell.angle_gamma   90.00
#
_symmetry.space_group_name_H-M   'P 1'
#
loop_
_entity.id
_entity.type
_entity.pdbx_description
1 polymer ?
#
loop_
_entity_poly.entity_id
_entity_poly.type
_entity_poly.pdbx_seq_one_letter_code
_entity_poly.pdbx_strand_id
1 'polypeptide(L)'
;MLMEMFVCYHSASPRFQLNGSDGRQTSIKTIFFITSAFVPVVDEKLIVKRPTQTLKKRKLNGNVLLSTTNTFEGSIWEPGRVEYHATTAMVEGYMKYSLTLPTAEDQAIVIMGKAIFICPMYCLQAFEGTSYKGEFAISPGSHGEDLAYYFFSQAPSYNNAAFIVLFSSAFLDTEISLNPNNHTNPTNITSPWQPWNTVSGGTEILFNETAAGAPDIRGVGTDAGLLARCA
;
A
#
# COMPACT_ATOMS: atom_id res chain seq x y z
N MET A 1 26.42 -29.76 -0.76
CA MET A 1 26.06 -28.66 0.17
C MET A 1 24.61 -28.19 0.00
N LEU A 2 24.16 -27.80 -1.20
CA LEU A 2 22.75 -27.41 -1.42
C LEU A 2 21.75 -28.55 -1.15
N MET A 3 22.04 -29.77 -1.60
CA MET A 3 21.16 -30.93 -1.41
C MET A 3 20.96 -31.29 0.07
N GLU A 4 22.04 -31.26 0.86
CA GLU A 4 22.01 -31.46 2.32
C GLU A 4 21.18 -30.39 3.05
N MET A 5 21.25 -29.14 2.59
CA MET A 5 20.44 -28.04 3.13
C MET A 5 18.94 -28.25 2.88
N PHE A 6 18.57 -28.72 1.68
CA PHE A 6 17.17 -29.00 1.36
C PHE A 6 16.62 -30.16 2.18
N VAL A 7 17.40 -31.25 2.34
CA VAL A 7 17.00 -32.40 3.18
C VAL A 7 16.81 -31.96 4.62
N CYS A 8 17.75 -31.18 5.17
CA CYS A 8 17.64 -30.65 6.52
C CYS A 8 16.41 -29.74 6.68
N TYR A 9 16.15 -28.84 5.73
CA TYR A 9 14.97 -27.96 5.76
C TYR A 9 13.66 -28.74 5.71
N HIS A 10 13.53 -29.76 4.86
CA HIS A 10 12.32 -30.58 4.78
C HIS A 10 12.09 -31.45 6.02
N SER A 11 13.17 -31.84 6.71
CA SER A 11 13.08 -32.60 7.95
C SER A 11 12.86 -31.75 9.20
N ALA A 12 13.04 -30.42 9.09
CA ALA A 12 12.89 -29.50 10.20
C ALA A 12 11.42 -29.29 10.54
N SER A 13 11.10 -29.18 11.85
CA SER A 13 9.75 -28.82 12.27
C SER A 13 9.43 -27.38 11.84
N PRO A 14 8.15 -27.05 11.59
CA PRO A 14 7.75 -25.68 11.25
C PRO A 14 8.23 -24.65 12.29
N ARG A 15 8.23 -25.03 13.58
CA ARG A 15 8.74 -24.18 14.67
C ARG A 15 10.24 -23.93 14.57
N PHE A 16 11.03 -24.92 14.15
CA PHE A 16 12.46 -24.76 13.94
C PHE A 16 12.75 -23.86 12.72
N GLN A 17 11.95 -23.97 11.66
CA GLN A 17 12.05 -23.09 10.49
C GLN A 17 11.70 -21.64 10.84
N LEU A 18 10.66 -21.40 11.66
CA LEU A 18 10.27 -20.08 12.15
C LEU A 18 11.35 -19.46 13.07
N ASN A 19 11.85 -20.24 14.03
CA ASN A 19 12.95 -19.77 14.88
C ASN A 19 14.22 -19.47 14.08
N GLY A 20 14.49 -20.24 13.02
CA GLY A 20 15.58 -19.99 12.08
C GLY A 20 15.37 -18.72 11.24
N SER A 21 14.13 -18.37 10.88
CA SER A 21 13.82 -17.11 10.21
C SER A 21 13.94 -15.90 11.15
N ASP A 22 13.50 -16.01 12.40
CA ASP A 22 13.66 -14.96 13.41
C ASP A 22 15.15 -14.72 13.73
N GLY A 23 15.92 -15.81 13.83
CA GLY A 23 17.38 -15.79 13.96
C GLY A 23 18.12 -15.22 12.73
N ARG A 24 17.53 -15.29 11.53
CA ARG A 24 18.06 -14.65 10.32
C ARG A 24 17.66 -13.19 10.19
N GLN A 25 16.45 -12.81 10.57
CA GLN A 25 16.05 -11.39 10.64
C GLN A 25 16.97 -10.58 11.57
N THR A 26 17.42 -11.20 12.67
CA THR A 26 18.38 -10.61 13.62
C THR A 26 19.84 -10.61 13.15
N SER A 27 20.22 -11.45 12.17
CA SER A 27 21.62 -11.57 11.70
C SER A 27 21.88 -10.98 10.31
N ILE A 28 20.85 -10.65 9.53
CA ILE A 28 21.01 -9.85 8.31
C ILE A 28 21.11 -8.38 8.73
N LYS A 29 22.34 -7.90 8.93
CA LYS A 29 22.71 -6.53 9.36
C LYS A 29 22.27 -5.39 8.40
N THR A 30 21.43 -5.67 7.41
CA THR A 30 21.07 -4.74 6.31
C THR A 30 19.58 -4.83 5.94
N ILE A 31 18.72 -5.24 6.86
CA ILE A 31 17.27 -5.21 6.69
C ILE A 31 16.76 -3.84 7.15
N PHE A 32 16.13 -3.09 6.26
CA PHE A 32 15.19 -2.03 6.65
C PHE A 32 14.09 -2.73 7.46
N PHE A 33 13.71 -2.20 8.63
CA PHE A 33 12.95 -2.86 9.73
C PHE A 33 11.62 -3.56 9.35
N ILE A 34 11.25 -3.61 8.07
CA ILE A 34 10.06 -4.26 7.52
C ILE A 34 10.27 -4.95 6.16
N THR A 35 11.51 -5.17 5.69
CA THR A 35 11.66 -6.14 4.59
C THR A 35 11.37 -7.52 5.14
N SER A 36 10.27 -8.12 4.70
CA SER A 36 9.93 -9.50 5.06
C SER A 36 11.09 -10.40 4.65
N ALA A 37 11.46 -11.36 5.52
CA ALA A 37 12.53 -12.31 5.20
C ALA A 37 12.17 -13.18 3.99
N PHE A 38 10.87 -13.38 3.77
CA PHE A 38 10.31 -14.09 2.64
C PHE A 38 9.53 -13.11 1.77
N VAL A 39 10.07 -12.84 0.59
CA VAL A 39 9.45 -12.01 -0.45
C VAL A 39 9.52 -12.74 -1.79
N PRO A 40 8.67 -12.40 -2.77
CA PRO A 40 8.79 -12.95 -4.11
C PRO A 40 10.17 -12.64 -4.71
N VAL A 41 10.77 -13.64 -5.36
CA VAL A 41 12.07 -13.52 -6.03
C VAL A 41 11.89 -13.61 -7.55
N VAL A 42 12.77 -12.94 -8.30
CA VAL A 42 12.86 -13.14 -9.75
C VAL A 42 13.51 -14.50 -9.98
N ASP A 43 12.70 -15.50 -10.31
CA ASP A 43 13.11 -16.90 -10.50
C ASP A 43 13.18 -17.31 -11.99
N GLU A 44 12.94 -16.36 -12.90
CA GLU A 44 12.91 -16.55 -14.35
C GLU A 44 11.83 -17.52 -14.86
N LYS A 45 10.96 -18.02 -13.97
CA LYS A 45 9.90 -18.99 -14.28
C LYS A 45 8.52 -18.45 -13.92
N LEU A 46 8.25 -18.21 -12.64
CA LEU A 46 7.02 -17.60 -12.17
C LEU A 46 7.11 -16.07 -12.30
N ILE A 47 8.18 -15.48 -11.79
CA ILE A 47 8.47 -14.05 -11.88
C ILE A 47 9.69 -13.88 -12.78
N VAL A 48 9.41 -13.61 -14.05
CA VAL A 48 10.46 -13.56 -15.08
C VAL A 48 11.30 -12.28 -15.00
N LYS A 49 10.71 -11.17 -14.56
CA LYS A 49 11.35 -9.85 -14.42
C LYS A 49 10.75 -9.09 -13.25
N ARG A 50 11.45 -8.06 -12.77
CA ARG A 50 10.94 -7.18 -11.71
C ARG A 50 9.55 -6.64 -12.10
N PRO A 51 8.52 -6.70 -11.22
CA PRO A 51 7.17 -6.25 -11.53
C PRO A 51 7.13 -4.84 -12.13
N THR A 52 7.91 -3.91 -11.58
CA THR A 52 8.00 -2.53 -12.08
C THR A 52 8.47 -2.42 -13.54
N GLN A 53 9.37 -3.32 -14.00
CA GLN A 53 9.80 -3.35 -15.40
C GLN A 53 8.73 -3.95 -16.32
N THR A 54 7.92 -4.87 -15.82
CA THR A 54 6.81 -5.46 -16.56
C THR A 54 5.63 -4.48 -16.66
N LEU A 55 5.29 -3.82 -15.56
CA LEU A 55 4.24 -2.78 -15.49
C LEU A 55 4.55 -1.61 -16.43
N LYS A 56 5.81 -1.18 -16.53
CA LYS A 56 6.24 -0.15 -17.51
C LYS A 56 5.96 -0.51 -18.96
N LYS A 57 5.86 -1.80 -19.30
CA LYS A 57 5.53 -2.27 -20.65
C LYS A 57 4.03 -2.32 -20.91
N ARG A 58 3.20 -2.11 -19.89
CA ARG A 58 1.73 -2.17 -19.95
C ARG A 58 1.20 -3.49 -20.54
N LYS A 59 1.98 -4.57 -20.39
CA LYS A 59 1.58 -5.92 -20.77
C LYS A 59 1.00 -6.60 -19.54
N LEU A 60 -0.26 -6.34 -19.29
CA LEU A 60 -0.98 -6.74 -18.08
C LEU A 60 -2.01 -7.80 -18.40
N ASN A 61 -2.27 -8.69 -17.44
CA ASN A 61 -3.40 -9.61 -17.47
C ASN A 61 -4.49 -9.12 -16.50
N GLY A 62 -4.93 -7.88 -16.69
CA GLY A 62 -5.94 -7.24 -15.86
C GLY A 62 -6.66 -6.13 -16.62
N ASN A 63 -7.96 -5.96 -16.34
CA ASN A 63 -8.82 -5.03 -17.08
C ASN A 63 -8.94 -3.66 -16.40
N VAL A 64 -9.01 -3.65 -15.06
CA VAL A 64 -9.16 -2.47 -14.22
C VAL A 64 -8.23 -2.60 -13.02
N LEU A 65 -7.77 -1.46 -12.49
CA LEU A 65 -7.07 -1.41 -11.20
C LEU A 65 -7.73 -0.36 -10.31
N LEU A 66 -8.39 -0.80 -9.25
CA LEU A 66 -8.72 0.07 -8.11
C LEU A 66 -7.65 -0.12 -7.05
N SER A 67 -6.98 0.96 -6.67
CA SER A 67 -5.95 0.96 -5.63
C SER A 67 -6.31 1.95 -4.54
N THR A 68 -6.26 1.52 -3.28
CA THR A 68 -6.48 2.37 -2.12
C THR A 68 -5.30 2.23 -1.17
N THR A 69 -4.93 3.34 -0.54
CA THR A 69 -3.87 3.42 0.47
C THR A 69 -4.39 4.18 1.67
N ASN A 70 -3.85 3.89 2.84
CA ASN A 70 -4.18 4.63 4.06
C ASN A 70 -3.25 5.85 4.18
N THR A 71 -3.69 6.89 4.90
CA THR A 71 -2.94 8.16 4.96
C THR A 71 -1.61 8.02 5.69
N PHE A 72 -1.54 7.13 6.67
CA PHE A 72 -0.40 6.94 7.56
C PHE A 72 0.08 5.49 7.58
N GLU A 73 0.30 4.91 6.38
CA GLU A 73 0.69 3.50 6.21
C GLU A 73 1.84 3.08 7.14
N GLY A 74 2.90 3.87 7.30
CA GLY A 74 4.06 3.46 8.09
C GLY A 74 3.89 3.42 9.62
N SER A 75 2.72 3.78 10.14
CA SER A 75 2.55 4.13 11.56
C SER A 75 2.55 2.97 12.54
N ILE A 76 2.04 1.80 12.12
CA ILE A 76 1.91 0.61 12.99
C ILE A 76 3.27 0.03 13.41
N TRP A 77 4.34 0.45 12.74
CA TRP A 77 5.70 0.00 12.99
C TRP A 77 6.45 0.95 13.94
N GLU A 78 5.89 1.15 15.14
CA GLU A 78 6.40 2.06 16.17
C GLU A 78 7.93 1.91 16.44
N PRO A 79 8.67 3.01 16.65
CA PRO A 79 10.13 3.05 16.61
C PRO A 79 10.80 3.07 17.98
N GLY A 80 10.20 2.46 19.00
CA GLY A 80 10.88 2.26 20.30
C GLY A 80 12.12 1.35 20.23
N ARG A 81 12.40 0.71 19.08
CA ARG A 81 13.50 -0.25 18.87
C ARG A 81 14.15 -0.19 17.48
N VAL A 82 13.96 0.87 16.72
CA VAL A 82 14.51 0.93 15.35
C VAL A 82 15.93 1.49 15.40
N GLU A 83 16.90 0.61 15.55
CA GLU A 83 18.27 0.91 15.14
C GLU A 83 18.30 0.88 13.61
N TYR A 84 18.21 2.06 12.98
CA TYR A 84 18.16 2.19 11.53
C TYR A 84 19.54 1.92 10.93
N HIS A 85 19.85 0.66 10.66
CA HIS A 85 21.06 0.25 9.94
C HIS A 85 20.87 0.43 8.44
N ALA A 86 20.69 1.68 7.99
CA ALA A 86 20.66 1.96 6.57
C ALA A 86 22.07 1.95 5.99
N THR A 87 22.23 1.19 4.92
CA THR A 87 23.40 1.31 4.05
C THR A 87 23.36 2.66 3.31
N THR A 88 24.51 3.18 2.91
CA THR A 88 24.61 4.43 2.14
C THR A 88 23.69 4.46 0.92
N ALA A 89 23.58 3.33 0.21
CA ALA A 89 22.69 3.18 -0.95
C ALA A 89 21.19 3.25 -0.61
N MET A 90 20.79 2.76 0.58
CA MET A 90 19.40 2.90 1.06
C MET A 90 19.11 4.33 1.46
N VAL A 91 20.04 4.99 2.17
CA VAL A 91 19.89 6.41 2.53
C VAL A 91 19.68 7.23 1.26
N GLU A 92 20.56 7.10 0.26
CA GLU A 92 20.44 7.82 -1.02
C GLU A 92 19.11 7.56 -1.73
N GLY A 93 18.64 6.30 -1.79
CA GLY A 93 17.37 5.93 -2.41
C GLY A 93 16.14 6.49 -1.69
N TYR A 94 16.21 6.66 -0.36
CA TYR A 94 15.12 7.16 0.47
C TYR A 94 15.18 8.66 0.75
N MET A 95 16.30 9.33 0.45
CA MET A 95 16.42 10.79 0.58
C MET A 95 15.31 11.52 -0.17
N LYS A 96 14.83 10.96 -1.30
CA LYS A 96 13.71 11.55 -2.04
C LYS A 96 12.40 11.57 -1.27
N TYR A 97 12.22 10.71 -0.26
CA TYR A 97 11.06 10.71 0.64
C TYR A 97 11.32 11.44 1.95
N SER A 98 12.56 11.86 2.20
CA SER A 98 12.93 12.63 3.39
C SER A 98 12.15 13.94 3.38
N LEU A 99 11.29 14.08 4.39
CA LEU A 99 10.64 15.33 4.72
C LEU A 99 11.33 15.90 5.95
N THR A 100 11.43 17.23 6.04
CA THR A 100 11.84 17.89 7.28
C THR A 100 10.68 17.80 8.29
N LEU A 101 10.59 16.68 8.99
CA LEU A 101 9.64 16.46 10.07
C LEU A 101 10.33 16.62 11.44
N PRO A 102 9.57 16.97 12.49
CA PRO A 102 10.12 17.35 13.79
C PRO A 102 11.00 16.26 14.44
N THR A 103 10.66 14.98 14.23
CA THR A 103 11.38 13.85 14.82
C THR A 103 11.89 12.88 13.77
N ALA A 104 12.97 12.15 14.10
CA ALA A 104 13.48 11.07 13.25
C ALA A 104 12.47 9.91 13.10
N GLU A 105 11.61 9.73 14.10
CA GLU A 105 10.50 8.78 14.10
C GLU A 105 9.45 9.15 13.05
N ASP A 106 8.99 10.40 13.02
CA ASP A 106 8.05 10.88 11.99
C ASP A 106 8.62 10.71 10.58
N GLN A 107 9.92 10.98 10.42
CA GLN A 107 10.62 10.78 9.15
C GLN A 107 10.64 9.31 8.75
N ALA A 108 10.92 8.41 9.69
CA ALA A 108 10.94 6.97 9.44
C ALA A 108 9.56 6.45 9.02
N ILE A 109 8.50 6.85 9.73
CA ILE A 109 7.11 6.47 9.41
C ILE A 109 6.74 6.93 7.99
N VAL A 110 7.08 8.17 7.64
CA VAL A 110 6.77 8.70 6.31
C VAL A 110 7.59 8.02 5.21
N ILE A 111 8.89 7.83 5.40
CA ILE A 111 9.74 7.13 4.42
C ILE A 111 9.21 5.72 4.20
N MET A 112 8.89 5.02 5.28
CA MET A 112 8.32 3.67 5.28
C MET A 112 7.00 3.60 4.51
N GLY A 113 6.01 4.40 4.91
CA GLY A 113 4.70 4.43 4.28
C GLY A 113 4.78 4.76 2.79
N LYS A 114 5.61 5.76 2.44
CA LYS A 114 5.75 6.20 1.05
C LYS A 114 6.50 5.21 0.18
N ALA A 115 7.62 4.68 0.65
CA ALA A 115 8.47 3.83 -0.18
C ALA A 115 7.86 2.46 -0.46
N ILE A 116 7.10 1.90 0.48
CA ILE A 116 6.64 0.51 0.42
C ILE A 116 5.18 0.40 0.00
N PHE A 117 4.33 1.33 0.44
CA PHE A 117 2.90 1.28 0.18
C PHE A 117 2.50 2.32 -0.87
N ILE A 118 2.62 3.60 -0.55
CA ILE A 118 2.00 4.67 -1.34
C ILE A 118 2.62 4.81 -2.73
N CYS A 119 3.95 4.96 -2.85
CA CYS A 119 4.57 5.20 -4.15
C CYS A 119 4.47 4.02 -5.12
N PRO A 120 4.66 2.77 -4.70
CA PRO A 120 4.44 1.62 -5.58
C PRO A 120 3.03 1.58 -6.18
N MET A 121 2.01 2.08 -5.45
CA MET A 121 0.64 2.12 -5.97
C MET A 121 0.51 3.01 -7.19
N TYR A 122 1.30 4.09 -7.36
CA TYR A 122 1.26 4.93 -8.57
C TYR A 122 1.78 4.25 -9.85
N CYS A 123 2.15 2.97 -9.79
CA CYS A 123 2.19 2.12 -10.99
C CYS A 123 0.82 1.98 -11.69
N LEU A 124 -0.26 2.60 -11.16
CA LEU A 124 -1.54 2.86 -11.85
C LEU A 124 -1.40 3.26 -13.31
N GLN A 125 -0.37 4.02 -13.67
CA GLN A 125 -0.08 4.40 -15.07
C GLN A 125 0.03 3.21 -16.04
N ALA A 126 0.21 1.99 -15.52
CA ALA A 126 0.25 0.77 -16.30
C ALA A 126 -1.15 0.39 -16.85
N PHE A 127 -2.21 0.76 -16.14
CA PHE A 127 -3.63 0.58 -16.48
C PHE A 127 -4.21 1.91 -16.99
N GLU A 128 -3.64 2.44 -18.07
CA GLU A 128 -4.06 3.72 -18.63
C GLU A 128 -5.55 3.70 -19.03
N GLY A 129 -6.32 4.67 -18.52
CA GLY A 129 -7.76 4.79 -18.78
C GLY A 129 -8.64 3.86 -17.95
N THR A 130 -8.08 2.90 -17.22
CA THR A 130 -8.82 1.93 -16.39
C THR A 130 -8.22 1.74 -15.00
N SER A 131 -7.51 2.74 -14.49
CA SER A 131 -7.04 2.78 -13.10
C SER A 131 -7.77 3.83 -12.30
N TYR A 132 -7.99 3.56 -11.03
CA TYR A 132 -8.70 4.41 -10.08
C TYR A 132 -7.94 4.39 -8.75
N LYS A 133 -7.86 5.54 -8.07
CA LYS A 133 -7.09 5.70 -6.83
C LYS A 133 -7.97 6.24 -5.72
N GLY A 134 -7.96 5.58 -4.57
CA GLY A 134 -8.59 6.06 -3.34
C GLY A 134 -7.57 6.31 -2.25
N GLU A 135 -7.89 7.18 -1.31
CA GLU A 135 -7.14 7.38 -0.06
C GLU A 135 -8.07 7.22 1.14
N PHE A 136 -7.73 6.28 2.02
CA PHE A 136 -8.41 6.12 3.30
C PHE A 136 -7.76 7.03 4.35
N ALA A 137 -8.54 7.94 4.90
CA ALA A 137 -8.07 9.03 5.75
C ALA A 137 -8.81 9.18 7.08
N ILE A 138 -9.55 8.15 7.50
CA ILE A 138 -10.07 8.09 8.87
C ILE A 138 -8.88 7.96 9.82
N SER A 139 -8.79 8.87 10.81
CA SER A 139 -7.73 8.88 11.81
C SER A 139 -7.69 7.59 12.63
N PRO A 140 -6.49 7.04 12.94
CA PRO A 140 -5.16 7.55 12.61
C PRO A 140 -4.67 7.25 11.18
N GLY A 141 -5.39 6.44 10.40
CA GLY A 141 -5.07 6.14 9.01
C GLY A 141 -3.92 5.16 8.87
N SER A 142 -3.75 4.28 9.86
CA SER A 142 -2.65 3.32 9.95
C SER A 142 -2.82 2.16 8.97
N HIS A 143 -1.74 1.45 8.66
CA HIS A 143 -1.79 0.26 7.80
C HIS A 143 -2.82 -0.77 8.30
N GLY A 144 -3.74 -1.16 7.42
CA GLY A 144 -4.77 -2.17 7.68
C GLY A 144 -6.02 -1.67 8.42
N GLU A 145 -6.12 -0.40 8.79
CA GLU A 145 -7.33 0.14 9.45
C GLU A 145 -8.56 0.18 8.53
N ASP A 146 -8.34 0.23 7.22
CA ASP A 146 -9.36 0.12 6.19
C ASP A 146 -9.98 -1.30 6.11
N LEU A 147 -9.35 -2.32 6.70
CA LEU A 147 -9.83 -3.71 6.66
C LEU A 147 -11.22 -3.90 7.28
N ALA A 148 -11.52 -3.15 8.34
CA ALA A 148 -12.83 -3.20 9.01
C ALA A 148 -13.98 -2.78 8.08
N TYR A 149 -13.68 -1.98 7.05
CA TYR A 149 -14.66 -1.47 6.09
C TYR A 149 -14.83 -2.40 4.88
N TYR A 150 -13.92 -3.35 4.66
CA TYR A 150 -14.10 -4.43 3.67
C TYR A 150 -14.82 -5.63 4.24
N PHE A 151 -14.37 -6.12 5.40
CA PHE A 151 -14.66 -7.49 5.84
C PHE A 151 -15.60 -7.60 7.04
N PHE A 152 -16.07 -6.48 7.61
CA PHE A 152 -17.03 -6.41 8.74
C PHE A 152 -16.70 -7.30 9.96
N SER A 153 -15.49 -7.87 10.00
CA SER A 153 -15.04 -8.85 10.99
C SER A 153 -14.46 -8.18 12.24
N GLN A 154 -14.23 -6.88 12.17
CA GLN A 154 -13.74 -6.03 13.23
C GLN A 154 -14.56 -4.74 13.24
N ALA A 155 -14.69 -4.12 14.42
CA ALA A 155 -15.38 -2.84 14.53
C ALA A 155 -14.54 -1.73 13.84
N PRO A 156 -15.14 -0.90 12.98
CA PRO A 156 -14.44 0.22 12.37
C PRO A 156 -14.13 1.30 13.40
N SER A 157 -12.99 1.97 13.25
CA SER A 157 -12.61 3.15 14.04
C SER A 157 -13.61 4.30 13.90
N TYR A 158 -14.20 4.45 12.71
CA TYR A 158 -15.28 5.38 12.41
C TYR A 158 -16.54 4.61 12.02
N ASN A 159 -17.45 4.44 13.00
CA ASN A 159 -18.67 3.69 12.81
C ASN A 159 -19.81 4.56 12.26
N ASN A 160 -19.73 4.86 10.96
CA ASN A 160 -20.77 5.58 10.22
C ASN A 160 -21.30 4.73 9.07
N ALA A 161 -22.60 4.42 9.10
CA ALA A 161 -23.22 3.53 8.12
C ALA A 161 -23.09 4.04 6.67
N ALA A 162 -23.22 5.36 6.45
CA ALA A 162 -23.11 5.93 5.11
C ALA A 162 -21.67 5.81 4.60
N PHE A 163 -20.67 6.13 5.44
CA PHE A 163 -19.27 5.97 5.08
C PHE A 163 -18.92 4.52 4.74
N ILE A 164 -19.30 3.58 5.61
CA ILE A 164 -19.03 2.14 5.43
C ILE A 164 -19.63 1.63 4.12
N VAL A 165 -20.87 2.01 3.82
CA VAL A 165 -21.54 1.63 2.57
C VAL A 165 -20.80 2.22 1.36
N LEU A 166 -20.49 3.53 1.37
CA LEU A 166 -19.87 4.18 0.22
C LEU A 166 -18.45 3.66 -0.05
N PHE A 167 -17.67 3.41 1.02
CA PHE A 167 -16.33 2.84 0.91
C PHE A 167 -16.39 1.41 0.35
N SER A 168 -17.15 0.51 0.98
CA SER A 168 -17.23 -0.90 0.55
C SER A 168 -17.85 -1.06 -0.85
N SER A 169 -18.85 -0.25 -1.21
CA SER A 169 -19.49 -0.29 -2.53
C SER A 169 -18.51 0.04 -3.66
N ALA A 170 -17.52 0.92 -3.47
CA ALA A 170 -16.56 1.23 -4.54
C ALA A 170 -15.78 -0.03 -5.02
N PHE A 171 -15.45 -0.93 -4.10
CA PHE A 171 -14.75 -2.18 -4.41
C PHE A 171 -15.70 -3.20 -5.03
N LEU A 172 -16.91 -3.34 -4.48
CA LEU A 172 -17.92 -4.25 -5.02
C LEU A 172 -18.37 -3.84 -6.44
N ASP A 173 -18.59 -2.56 -6.66
CA ASP A 173 -18.96 -1.98 -7.95
C ASP A 173 -17.83 -2.25 -8.98
N THR A 174 -16.57 -2.08 -8.57
CA THR A 174 -15.41 -2.39 -9.43
C THR A 174 -15.33 -3.88 -9.75
N GLU A 175 -15.51 -4.77 -8.78
CA GLU A 175 -15.42 -6.21 -9.03
C GLU A 175 -16.55 -6.71 -9.95
N ILE A 176 -17.77 -6.21 -9.75
CA ILE A 176 -18.94 -6.63 -10.54
C ILE A 176 -18.92 -6.07 -11.96
N SER A 177 -18.48 -4.82 -12.13
CA SER A 177 -18.66 -4.09 -13.38
C SER A 177 -17.38 -3.62 -14.05
N LEU A 178 -16.24 -3.84 -13.42
CA LEU A 178 -14.95 -3.28 -13.81
C LEU A 178 -14.92 -1.73 -13.81
N ASN A 179 -15.84 -1.08 -13.07
CA ASN A 179 -15.94 0.37 -12.97
C ASN A 179 -16.54 0.81 -11.62
N PRO A 180 -15.82 1.57 -10.76
CA PRO A 180 -16.33 2.02 -9.46
C PRO A 180 -17.52 3.00 -9.56
N ASN A 181 -17.80 3.54 -10.75
CA ASN A 181 -18.93 4.45 -11.00
C ASN A 181 -20.23 3.74 -11.38
N ASN A 182 -20.18 2.44 -11.67
CA ASN A 182 -21.39 1.69 -12.02
C ASN A 182 -21.99 1.10 -10.74
N HIS A 183 -22.72 1.97 -10.02
CA HIS A 183 -23.17 1.68 -8.68
C HIS A 183 -24.23 0.58 -8.61
N THR A 184 -23.92 -0.46 -7.86
CA THR A 184 -24.87 -1.52 -7.48
C THR A 184 -25.83 -1.05 -6.39
N ASN A 185 -25.42 -0.06 -5.59
CA ASN A 185 -26.26 0.60 -4.61
C ASN A 185 -26.80 1.94 -5.16
N PRO A 186 -28.13 2.10 -5.36
CA PRO A 186 -28.72 3.33 -5.89
C PRO A 186 -28.61 4.53 -4.93
N THR A 187 -28.26 4.32 -3.66
CA THR A 187 -28.02 5.41 -2.69
C THR A 187 -26.56 5.88 -2.67
N ASN A 188 -25.70 5.34 -3.54
CA ASN A 188 -24.32 5.79 -3.66
C ASN A 188 -24.27 7.22 -4.22
N ILE A 189 -23.80 8.15 -3.40
CA ILE A 189 -23.65 9.58 -3.74
C ILE A 189 -22.19 9.97 -3.98
N THR A 190 -21.28 8.99 -4.04
CA THR A 190 -19.85 9.25 -4.22
C THR A 190 -19.65 10.00 -5.53
N SER A 191 -18.78 11.01 -5.49
CA SER A 191 -18.41 11.74 -6.71
C SER A 191 -17.84 10.77 -7.75
N PRO A 192 -18.12 10.96 -9.05
CA PRO A 192 -17.61 10.07 -10.08
C PRO A 192 -16.08 9.98 -10.04
N TRP A 193 -15.57 8.76 -9.88
CA TRP A 193 -14.17 8.41 -9.99
C TRP A 193 -13.68 8.67 -11.40
N GLN A 194 -12.75 9.61 -11.54
CA GLN A 194 -12.05 9.81 -12.79
C GLN A 194 -10.91 8.80 -12.93
N PRO A 195 -10.67 8.25 -14.14
CA PRO A 195 -9.50 7.41 -14.37
C PRO A 195 -8.22 8.16 -14.03
N TRP A 196 -7.41 7.56 -13.18
CA TRP A 196 -6.14 8.12 -12.77
C TRP A 196 -5.17 8.17 -13.95
N ASN A 197 -4.61 9.35 -14.20
CA ASN A 197 -3.63 9.54 -15.26
C ASN A 197 -2.62 10.62 -14.87
N THR A 198 -1.37 10.43 -15.28
CA THR A 198 -0.29 11.38 -14.99
C THR A 198 -0.41 12.69 -15.75
N VAL A 199 -1.15 12.72 -16.87
CA VAL A 199 -1.30 13.91 -17.73
C VAL A 199 -2.08 15.02 -17.02
N SER A 200 -3.15 14.67 -16.30
CA SER A 200 -3.94 15.62 -15.51
C SER A 200 -3.39 15.85 -14.10
N GLY A 201 -2.23 15.27 -13.76
CA GLY A 201 -1.70 15.26 -12.40
C GLY A 201 -2.39 14.28 -11.45
N GLY A 202 -3.29 13.43 -11.95
CA GLY A 202 -3.99 12.42 -11.16
C GLY A 202 -5.11 12.98 -10.27
N THR A 203 -6.18 12.23 -10.14
CA THR A 203 -7.27 12.49 -9.20
C THR A 203 -7.58 11.23 -8.41
N GLU A 204 -7.88 11.39 -7.13
CA GLU A 204 -8.18 10.31 -6.21
C GLU A 204 -9.53 10.59 -5.52
N ILE A 205 -10.16 9.56 -4.97
CA ILE A 205 -11.26 9.75 -4.02
C ILE A 205 -10.69 9.70 -2.60
N LEU A 206 -10.87 10.80 -1.88
CA LEU A 206 -10.59 10.87 -0.45
C LEU A 206 -11.77 10.26 0.31
N PHE A 207 -11.49 9.34 1.21
CA PHE A 207 -12.44 8.79 2.17
C PHE A 207 -12.06 9.24 3.58
N ASN A 208 -12.73 10.28 4.07
CA ASN A 208 -12.44 10.91 5.34
C ASN A 208 -13.71 11.19 6.16
N GLU A 209 -13.54 11.80 7.32
CA GLU A 209 -14.58 12.45 8.09
C GLU A 209 -14.26 13.94 8.30
N THR A 210 -15.30 14.75 8.43
CA THR A 210 -15.20 16.15 8.84
C THR A 210 -14.92 16.27 10.33
N ALA A 211 -14.48 17.44 10.80
CA ALA A 211 -14.29 17.71 12.23
C ALA A 211 -15.59 17.56 13.06
N ALA A 212 -16.76 17.59 12.42
CA ALA A 212 -18.06 17.34 13.05
C ALA A 212 -18.48 15.86 13.05
N GLY A 213 -17.63 14.96 12.54
CA GLY A 213 -17.89 13.52 12.45
C GLY A 213 -18.82 13.10 11.30
N ALA A 214 -19.13 14.01 10.35
CA ALA A 214 -19.86 13.67 9.14
C ALA A 214 -18.93 13.10 8.06
N PRO A 215 -19.36 12.15 7.20
CA PRO A 215 -18.53 11.62 6.12
C PRO A 215 -18.06 12.71 5.16
N ASP A 216 -16.77 12.73 4.82
CA ASP A 216 -16.16 13.57 3.78
C ASP A 216 -15.62 12.64 2.67
N ILE A 217 -16.43 12.39 1.64
CA ILE A 217 -16.08 11.53 0.51
C ILE A 217 -16.15 12.34 -0.78
N ARG A 218 -14.99 12.62 -1.39
CA ARG A 218 -14.89 13.54 -2.53
C ARG A 218 -13.65 13.31 -3.37
N GLY A 219 -13.70 13.81 -4.61
CA GLY A 219 -12.54 13.90 -5.48
C GLY A 219 -11.50 14.89 -4.95
N VAL A 220 -10.24 14.50 -5.01
CA VAL A 220 -9.06 15.32 -4.72
C VAL A 220 -8.02 15.16 -5.82
N GLY A 221 -7.22 16.21 -6.07
CA GLY A 221 -6.03 16.07 -6.90
C GLY A 221 -4.93 15.33 -6.14
N THR A 222 -4.17 14.48 -6.82
CA THR A 222 -3.00 13.86 -6.19
C THR A 222 -1.96 14.95 -5.86
N ASP A 223 -1.33 14.88 -4.67
CA ASP A 223 -0.27 15.81 -4.28
C ASP A 223 0.89 15.78 -5.29
N ALA A 224 1.15 16.91 -5.96
CA ALA A 224 2.22 17.01 -6.94
C ALA A 224 3.60 16.77 -6.30
N GLY A 225 3.78 17.14 -5.03
CA GLY A 225 4.99 16.84 -4.27
C GLY A 225 5.19 15.33 -4.07
N LEU A 226 4.11 14.59 -3.82
CA LEU A 226 4.10 13.13 -3.71
C LEU A 226 4.45 12.48 -5.03
N LEU A 227 3.82 12.88 -6.13
CA LEU A 227 4.13 12.35 -7.45
C LEU A 227 5.59 12.57 -7.84
N ALA A 228 6.14 13.76 -7.58
CA ALA A 228 7.55 14.05 -7.83
C ALA A 228 8.49 13.10 -7.07
N ARG A 229 8.12 12.71 -5.83
CA ARG A 229 8.89 11.75 -5.03
C ARG A 229 8.69 10.30 -5.51
N CYS A 230 7.50 9.96 -6.01
CA CYS A 230 7.16 8.62 -6.46
C CYS A 230 7.62 8.31 -7.90
N ALA A 231 8.05 9.31 -8.67
CA ALA A 231 8.61 9.16 -10.02
C ALA A 231 9.93 8.35 -10.08
#